data_AF-A0A2D6PNQ2-F1
#
_entry.id   AF-A0A2D6PNQ2-F1
#
_cell.length_a   1.000
_cell.length_b   1.000
_cell.length_c   1.000
_cell.angle_alpha   90.00
_cell.angle_beta   90.00
_cell.angle_gamma   90.00
#
_symmetry.space_group_name_H-M   'P 1'
#
loop_
_entity.id
_entity.type
_entity.pdbx_description
1 polymer ?
#
loop_
_entity_poly.entity_id
_entity_poly.type
_entity_poly.pdbx_seq_one_letter_code
_entity_poly.pdbx_strand_id
1 'polypeptide(L)'
;MNRRHVIQTDDSVDAADIKAALEAAGIYAEVQPLHLQGAAKLAAAEVADYPVDQQGNARDSLIAWMDELLDAADEARLKRITDSIAKLKRAYGELATWRCKGGYIALDVPTAFVTSIARAPNDARRDIELRTLTGLLLPQLERIPHIIMRGTLGAQTNGRNDDYQRLVAMAVEELAVDHN
;
A
#
# COMPACT_ATOMS: atom_id res chain seq x y z
N MET A 1 34.60 -11.71 6.68
CA MET A 1 34.58 -11.65 5.20
C MET A 1 33.22 -11.11 4.80
N ASN A 2 33.14 -9.91 4.23
CA ASN A 2 31.86 -9.36 3.74
C ASN A 2 31.51 -10.03 2.41
N ARG A 3 30.64 -11.06 2.44
CA ARG A 3 30.01 -11.59 1.23
C ARG A 3 28.83 -10.67 0.88
N ARG A 4 28.91 -10.02 -0.27
CA ARG A 4 27.76 -9.34 -0.89
C ARG A 4 26.91 -10.42 -1.56
N HIS A 5 25.74 -10.71 -1.01
CA HIS A 5 24.75 -11.57 -1.68
C HIS A 5 23.97 -10.70 -2.66
N VAL A 6 24.23 -10.85 -3.96
CA VAL A 6 23.45 -10.21 -5.02
C VAL A 6 22.23 -11.10 -5.28
N ILE A 7 21.05 -10.61 -4.92
CA ILE A 7 19.80 -11.29 -5.24
C ILE A 7 19.37 -10.84 -6.63
N GLN A 8 19.57 -11.70 -7.63
CA GLN A 8 18.76 -11.64 -8.84
C GLN A 8 17.46 -12.37 -8.52
N THR A 9 16.34 -11.64 -8.52
CA THR A 9 15.01 -12.23 -8.63
C THR A 9 14.92 -12.84 -10.04
N ASP A 10 15.30 -14.10 -10.15
CA ASP A 10 15.15 -14.89 -11.36
C ASP A 10 13.75 -15.49 -11.35
N ASP A 11 12.96 -15.20 -12.39
CA ASP A 11 11.59 -15.69 -12.58
C ASP A 11 11.51 -17.24 -12.70
N SER A 12 12.66 -17.93 -12.65
CA SER A 12 12.79 -19.39 -12.69
C SER A 12 12.82 -20.09 -11.32
N VAL A 13 12.82 -19.37 -10.18
CA VAL A 13 12.81 -20.00 -8.85
C VAL A 13 11.37 -20.34 -8.45
N ASP A 14 11.05 -21.63 -8.39
CA ASP A 14 9.71 -22.14 -8.06
C ASP A 14 9.37 -21.89 -6.58
N ALA A 15 8.12 -21.47 -6.31
CA ALA A 15 7.59 -21.25 -4.97
C ALA A 15 7.65 -22.53 -4.10
N ALA A 16 7.64 -23.71 -4.73
CA ALA A 16 7.80 -24.99 -4.04
C ALA A 16 9.18 -25.15 -3.38
N ASP A 17 10.26 -24.73 -4.05
CA ASP A 17 11.62 -24.83 -3.53
C ASP A 17 11.84 -23.90 -2.32
N ILE A 18 11.18 -22.73 -2.35
CA ILE A 18 11.24 -21.75 -1.27
C ILE A 18 10.46 -22.23 -0.06
N LYS A 19 9.27 -22.79 -0.27
CA LYS A 19 8.48 -23.42 0.79
C LYS A 19 9.26 -24.55 1.46
N ALA A 20 9.90 -25.43 0.68
CA ALA A 20 10.71 -26.52 1.20
C ALA A 20 11.92 -26.03 2.03
N ALA A 21 12.60 -24.97 1.58
CA ALA A 21 13.71 -24.37 2.34
C ALA A 21 13.25 -23.73 3.66
N LEU A 22 12.09 -23.06 3.66
CA LEU A 22 11.50 -22.47 4.86
C LEU A 22 11.04 -23.54 5.85
N GLU A 23 10.38 -24.60 5.37
CA GLU A 23 9.98 -25.75 6.19
C GLU A 23 11.19 -26.47 6.80
N ALA A 24 12.29 -26.62 6.04
CA ALA A 24 13.54 -27.19 6.55
C ALA A 24 14.19 -26.33 7.66
N ALA A 25 13.96 -25.02 7.64
CA ALA A 25 14.37 -24.09 8.68
C ALA A 25 13.33 -23.96 9.83
N GLY A 26 12.25 -24.74 9.80
CA GLY A 26 11.18 -24.71 10.80
C GLY A 26 10.30 -23.47 10.75
N ILE A 27 10.21 -22.82 9.58
CA ILE A 27 9.41 -21.62 9.33
C ILE A 27 8.21 -22.02 8.45
N TYR A 28 6.99 -21.96 9.00
CA TYR A 28 5.76 -22.24 8.24
C TYR A 28 5.16 -20.93 7.74
N ALA A 29 5.16 -20.71 6.42
CA ALA A 29 4.59 -19.52 5.78
C ALA A 29 3.73 -19.88 4.56
N GLU A 30 2.58 -19.20 4.38
CA GLU A 30 1.81 -19.24 3.14
C GLU A 30 2.45 -18.29 2.10
N VAL A 31 2.72 -18.80 0.90
CA VAL A 31 3.64 -18.18 -0.05
C VAL A 31 2.87 -17.45 -1.17
N GLN A 32 2.66 -16.13 -1.03
CA GLN A 32 2.50 -15.12 -2.11
C GLN A 32 2.80 -13.70 -1.57
N PRO A 33 3.37 -12.73 -2.34
CA PRO A 33 3.91 -12.75 -3.71
C PRO A 33 5.45 -12.82 -3.78
N LEU A 34 5.99 -13.08 -4.99
CA LEU A 34 7.41 -13.37 -5.34
C LEU A 34 8.51 -12.54 -4.66
N HIS A 35 8.27 -11.28 -4.29
CA HIS A 35 9.32 -10.40 -3.76
C HIS A 35 9.72 -10.70 -2.31
N LEU A 36 8.81 -11.26 -1.50
CA LEU A 36 9.13 -11.66 -0.12
C LEU A 36 9.73 -13.07 -0.04
N GLN A 37 9.57 -13.87 -1.09
CA GLN A 37 10.05 -15.25 -1.15
C GLN A 37 11.58 -15.31 -1.24
N GLY A 38 12.20 -14.43 -2.03
CA GLY A 38 13.65 -14.32 -2.13
C GLY A 38 14.29 -13.84 -0.82
N ALA A 39 13.65 -12.89 -0.15
CA ALA A 39 14.10 -12.41 1.17
C ALA A 39 13.98 -13.52 2.24
N ALA A 40 12.86 -14.26 2.24
CA ALA A 40 12.64 -15.37 3.16
C ALA A 40 13.65 -16.52 2.94
N LYS A 41 13.98 -16.84 1.68
CA LYS A 41 15.02 -17.82 1.35
C LYS A 41 16.40 -17.41 1.84
N LEU A 42 16.77 -16.13 1.67
CA LEU A 42 18.03 -15.61 2.18
C LEU A 42 18.07 -15.71 3.71
N ALA A 43 17.01 -15.25 4.38
CA ALA A 43 16.89 -15.34 5.83
C ALA A 43 17.03 -16.78 6.35
N ALA A 44 16.38 -17.75 5.70
CA ALA A 44 16.49 -19.16 6.06
C ALA A 44 17.92 -19.71 5.86
N ALA A 45 18.59 -19.33 4.76
CA ALA A 45 19.97 -19.72 4.51
C ALA A 45 20.93 -19.12 5.57
N GLU A 46 20.76 -17.85 5.91
CA GLU A 46 21.56 -17.19 6.95
C GLU A 46 21.33 -17.82 8.33
N VAL A 47 20.10 -18.24 8.67
CA VAL A 47 19.83 -18.96 9.93
C VAL A 47 20.44 -20.36 9.91
N ALA A 48 20.38 -21.08 8.79
CA ALA A 48 20.92 -22.44 8.67
C ALA A 48 22.45 -22.51 8.87
N ASP A 49 23.16 -21.39 8.62
CA ASP A 49 24.60 -21.28 8.84
C ASP A 49 24.99 -21.18 10.34
N TYR A 50 24.03 -20.97 11.24
CA TYR A 50 24.27 -21.01 12.69
C TYR A 50 24.35 -22.46 13.21
N PRO A 51 25.13 -22.71 14.28
CA PRO A 51 25.07 -23.96 15.03
C PRO A 51 23.64 -24.31 15.45
N VAL A 52 23.27 -25.59 15.39
CA VAL A 52 21.89 -26.08 15.59
C VAL A 52 21.25 -25.57 16.90
N ASP A 53 22.03 -25.49 17.97
CA ASP A 53 21.61 -24.99 19.29
C ASP A 53 21.35 -23.47 19.31
N GLN A 54 21.80 -22.73 18.30
CA GLN A 54 21.67 -21.28 18.17
C GLN A 54 20.68 -20.86 17.08
N GLN A 55 20.29 -21.77 16.18
CA GLN A 55 19.35 -21.50 15.09
C GLN A 55 18.01 -20.96 15.60
N GLY A 56 17.51 -21.48 16.73
CA GLY A 56 16.27 -20.98 17.35
C GLY A 56 16.37 -19.51 17.73
N ASN A 57 17.46 -19.11 18.40
CA ASN A 57 17.70 -17.73 18.79
C ASN A 57 17.92 -16.80 17.57
N ALA A 58 18.61 -17.28 16.54
CA ALA A 58 18.82 -16.54 15.30
C ALA A 58 17.50 -16.28 14.57
N ARG A 59 16.62 -17.28 14.49
CA ARG A 59 15.27 -17.14 13.94
C ARG A 59 14.43 -16.13 14.73
N ASP A 60 14.41 -16.23 16.05
CA ASP A 60 13.58 -15.36 16.89
C ASP A 60 14.07 -13.90 16.82
N SER A 61 15.40 -13.69 16.73
CA SER A 61 16.00 -12.37 16.51
C SER A 61 15.62 -11.77 15.14
N LEU A 62 15.59 -12.60 14.10
CA LEU A 62 15.16 -12.17 12.76
C LEU A 62 13.68 -11.76 12.75
N ILE A 63 12.82 -12.53 13.41
CA ILE A 63 11.38 -12.20 13.54
C ILE A 63 11.22 -10.85 14.25
N ALA A 64 11.89 -10.66 15.40
CA ALA A 64 11.81 -9.41 16.14
C ALA A 64 12.29 -8.20 15.31
N TRP A 65 13.35 -8.36 14.52
CA TRP A 65 13.83 -7.32 13.63
C TRP A 65 12.86 -7.03 12.47
N MET A 66 12.21 -8.06 11.92
CA MET A 66 11.17 -7.88 10.90
C MET A 66 9.96 -7.13 11.46
N ASP A 67 9.53 -7.45 12.67
CA ASP A 67 8.44 -6.74 13.36
C ASP A 67 8.80 -5.26 13.56
N GLU A 68 10.01 -4.96 14.04
CA GLU A 68 10.49 -3.57 14.21
C GLU A 68 10.52 -2.80 12.87
N LEU A 69 10.95 -3.46 11.79
CA LEU A 69 10.94 -2.85 10.46
C LEU A 69 9.53 -2.59 9.93
N LEU A 70 8.59 -3.50 10.18
CA LEU A 70 7.19 -3.32 9.78
C LEU A 70 6.56 -2.15 10.54
N ASP A 71 6.80 -2.07 11.85
CA ASP A 71 6.35 -0.95 12.68
C ASP A 71 6.91 0.39 12.18
N ALA A 72 8.21 0.45 11.88
CA ALA A 72 8.84 1.65 11.34
C ALA A 72 8.29 2.03 9.95
N ALA A 73 8.00 1.03 9.09
CA ALA A 73 7.41 1.25 7.78
C ALA A 73 5.97 1.81 7.89
N ASP A 74 5.19 1.32 8.85
CA ASP A 74 3.84 1.80 9.12
C ASP A 74 3.84 3.21 9.74
N GLU A 75 4.75 3.51 10.66
CA GLU A 75 4.94 4.86 11.19
C GLU A 75 5.32 5.84 10.07
N ALA A 76 6.28 5.47 9.22
CA ALA A 76 6.69 6.28 8.07
C ALA A 76 5.53 6.49 7.08
N ARG A 77 4.68 5.47 6.88
CA ARG A 77 3.47 5.60 6.05
C ARG A 77 2.46 6.57 6.66
N LEU A 78 2.17 6.44 7.95
CA LEU A 78 1.24 7.32 8.66
C LEU A 78 1.73 8.78 8.64
N LYS A 79 3.03 8.99 8.84
CA LYS A 79 3.67 10.30 8.75
C LYS A 79 3.52 10.89 7.35
N ARG A 80 3.78 10.11 6.28
CA ARG A 80 3.60 10.57 4.89
C ARG A 80 2.17 10.99 4.58
N ILE A 81 1.17 10.26 5.09
CA ILE A 81 -0.24 10.61 4.95
C ILE A 81 -0.55 11.92 5.66
N THR A 82 -0.12 12.04 6.93
CA THR A 82 -0.36 13.22 7.76
C THR A 82 0.29 14.47 7.16
N ASP A 83 1.54 14.36 6.73
CA ASP A 83 2.28 15.42 6.05
C ASP A 83 1.61 15.81 4.72
N SER A 84 1.10 14.83 3.96
CA SER A 84 0.36 15.08 2.72
C SER A 84 -0.94 15.85 3.00
N ILE A 85 -1.75 15.44 3.98
CA ILE A 85 -2.98 16.15 4.35
C ILE A 85 -2.68 17.58 4.81
N ALA A 86 -1.65 17.78 5.64
CA ALA A 86 -1.22 19.11 6.07
C ALA A 86 -0.76 19.98 4.88
N LYS A 87 -0.04 19.38 3.92
CA LYS A 87 0.37 20.06 2.68
C LYS A 87 -0.83 20.43 1.81
N LEU A 88 -1.81 19.53 1.66
CA LEU A 88 -3.03 19.80 0.92
C LEU A 88 -3.80 20.96 1.54
N LYS A 89 -3.97 20.96 2.87
CA LYS A 89 -4.64 22.04 3.58
C LYS A 89 -3.94 23.39 3.39
N ARG A 90 -2.60 23.40 3.44
CA ARG A 90 -1.81 24.62 3.23
C ARG A 90 -1.90 25.13 1.78
N ALA A 91 -1.86 24.23 0.81
CA ALA A 91 -1.80 24.58 -0.60
C ALA A 91 -3.18 24.92 -1.22
N TYR A 92 -4.24 24.26 -0.75
CA TYR A 92 -5.56 24.30 -1.37
C TYR A 92 -6.67 24.75 -0.42
N GLY A 93 -6.35 25.04 0.84
CA GLY A 93 -7.29 25.58 1.83
C GLY A 93 -8.09 24.50 2.55
N GLU A 94 -9.40 24.68 2.61
CA GLU A 94 -10.29 23.79 3.36
C GLU A 94 -10.35 22.38 2.74
N LEU A 95 -10.42 21.38 3.60
CA LEU A 95 -10.56 19.97 3.22
C LEU A 95 -11.92 19.46 3.70
N ALA A 96 -12.59 18.67 2.88
CA ALA A 96 -13.76 17.89 3.26
C ALA A 96 -13.37 16.42 3.36
N THR A 97 -13.81 15.74 4.41
CA THR A 97 -13.57 14.31 4.59
C THR A 97 -14.71 13.52 3.96
N TRP A 98 -14.45 12.88 2.83
CA TRP A 98 -15.35 11.88 2.27
C TRP A 98 -15.18 10.55 3.02
N ARG A 99 -16.28 9.83 3.25
CA ARG A 99 -16.27 8.48 3.79
C ARG A 99 -17.13 7.60 2.92
N CYS A 100 -16.59 6.47 2.46
CA CYS A 100 -17.38 5.52 1.70
C CYS A 100 -18.52 4.94 2.54
N LYS A 101 -19.56 4.43 1.87
CA LYS A 101 -20.64 3.71 2.54
C LYS A 101 -20.10 2.51 3.32
N GLY A 102 -20.25 2.54 4.65
CA GLY A 102 -19.67 1.55 5.57
C GLY A 102 -18.43 2.05 6.33
N GLY A 103 -17.90 3.23 6.00
CA GLY A 103 -16.92 3.98 6.79
C GLY A 103 -15.48 3.45 6.77
N TYR A 104 -15.18 2.45 5.96
CA TYR A 104 -13.89 1.76 5.92
C TYR A 104 -12.84 2.46 5.03
N ILE A 105 -13.25 3.38 4.17
CA ILE A 105 -12.37 4.33 3.46
C ILE A 105 -12.74 5.75 3.90
N ALA A 106 -11.71 6.56 4.15
CA ALA A 106 -11.84 7.99 4.35
C ALA A 106 -10.80 8.72 3.50
N LEU A 107 -11.21 9.79 2.83
CA LEU A 107 -10.34 10.64 2.01
C LEU A 107 -10.55 12.10 2.41
N ASP A 108 -9.47 12.80 2.74
CA ASP A 108 -9.48 14.24 2.94
C ASP A 108 -9.20 14.93 1.61
N VAL A 109 -10.25 15.51 1.03
CA VAL A 109 -10.27 16.07 -0.32
C VAL A 109 -10.37 17.60 -0.24
N PRO A 110 -9.53 18.36 -0.96
CA PRO A 110 -9.66 19.82 -0.94
C PRO A 110 -10.98 20.29 -1.56
N THR A 111 -11.72 21.15 -0.85
CA THR A 111 -13.05 21.64 -1.28
C THR A 111 -12.99 22.42 -2.58
N ALA A 112 -11.85 23.09 -2.85
CA ALA A 112 -11.59 23.77 -4.11
C ALA A 112 -11.65 22.81 -5.31
N PHE A 113 -11.09 21.60 -5.19
CA PHE A 113 -11.16 20.59 -6.24
C PHE A 113 -12.57 20.00 -6.36
N VAL A 114 -13.25 19.74 -5.24
CA VAL A 114 -14.65 19.28 -5.25
C VAL A 114 -15.51 20.25 -6.04
N THR A 115 -15.41 21.54 -5.73
CA THR A 115 -16.17 22.60 -6.41
C THR A 115 -15.80 22.73 -7.89
N SER A 116 -14.50 22.69 -8.22
CA SER A 116 -14.01 22.83 -9.59
C SER A 116 -14.50 21.68 -10.48
N ILE A 117 -14.32 20.43 -10.02
CA ILE A 117 -14.67 19.23 -10.76
C ILE A 117 -16.19 19.06 -10.87
N ALA A 118 -16.95 19.39 -9.82
CA ALA A 118 -18.41 19.30 -9.84
C ALA A 118 -19.06 20.30 -10.82
N ARG A 119 -18.43 21.46 -11.04
CA ARG A 119 -18.91 22.48 -11.98
C ARG A 119 -18.36 22.32 -13.38
N ALA A 120 -17.33 21.50 -13.57
CA ALA A 120 -16.74 21.25 -14.87
C ALA A 120 -17.70 20.44 -15.76
N PRO A 121 -17.86 20.81 -17.05
CA PRO A 121 -18.49 19.94 -18.03
C PRO A 121 -17.80 18.57 -18.06
N ASN A 122 -18.51 17.53 -18.49
CA ASN A 122 -17.91 16.20 -18.65
C ASN A 122 -17.01 16.16 -19.89
N ASP A 123 -15.84 16.79 -19.79
CA ASP A 123 -14.85 16.98 -20.85
C ASP A 123 -13.42 16.64 -20.39
N ALA A 124 -12.47 16.79 -21.30
CA ALA A 124 -11.07 16.48 -21.04
C ALA A 124 -10.45 17.29 -19.89
N ARG A 125 -10.97 18.49 -19.59
CA ARG A 125 -10.47 19.30 -18.48
C ARG A 125 -10.88 18.68 -17.15
N ARG A 126 -12.12 18.20 -17.02
CA ARG A 126 -12.58 17.46 -15.83
C ARG A 126 -11.71 16.24 -15.58
N ASP A 127 -11.39 15.48 -16.63
CA ASP A 127 -10.54 14.29 -16.51
C ASP A 127 -9.11 14.62 -16.07
N ILE A 128 -8.53 15.73 -16.55
CA ILE A 128 -7.22 16.21 -16.13
C ILE A 128 -7.25 16.61 -14.65
N GLU A 129 -8.27 17.37 -14.21
CA GLU A 129 -8.41 17.79 -12.81
C GLU A 129 -8.59 16.58 -11.88
N LEU A 130 -9.38 15.58 -12.27
CA LEU A 130 -9.52 14.31 -11.53
C LEU A 130 -8.20 13.55 -11.43
N ARG A 131 -7.43 13.48 -12.52
CA ARG A 131 -6.11 12.84 -12.51
C ARG A 131 -5.12 13.59 -11.61
N THR A 132 -5.11 14.92 -11.67
CA THR A 132 -4.31 15.75 -10.77
C THR A 132 -4.68 15.51 -9.31
N LEU A 133 -5.98 15.52 -8.98
CA LEU A 133 -6.45 15.24 -7.63
C LEU A 133 -6.07 13.83 -7.18
N THR A 134 -6.19 12.83 -8.06
CA THR A 134 -5.78 11.45 -7.76
C THR A 134 -4.30 11.37 -7.41
N GLY A 135 -3.42 12.08 -8.15
CA GLY A 135 -2.00 12.15 -7.83
C GLY A 135 -1.71 12.84 -6.49
N LEU A 136 -2.48 13.87 -6.14
CA LEU A 136 -2.37 14.56 -4.85
C LEU A 136 -2.80 13.69 -3.67
N LEU A 137 -3.82 12.85 -3.87
CA LEU A 137 -4.35 11.95 -2.85
C LEU A 137 -3.59 10.61 -2.77
N LEU A 138 -2.58 10.38 -3.61
CA LEU A 138 -1.88 9.10 -3.71
C LEU A 138 -1.41 8.55 -2.35
N PRO A 139 -0.82 9.34 -1.42
CA PRO A 139 -0.44 8.83 -0.10
C PRO A 139 -1.61 8.28 0.71
N GLN A 140 -2.81 8.87 0.58
CA GLN A 140 -4.03 8.40 1.24
C GLN A 140 -4.62 7.18 0.53
N LEU A 141 -4.41 7.05 -0.78
CA LEU A 141 -4.95 5.97 -1.62
C LEU A 141 -4.13 4.69 -1.50
N GLU A 142 -2.80 4.79 -1.46
CA GLU A 142 -1.87 3.65 -1.36
C GLU A 142 -2.04 2.83 -0.07
N ARG A 143 -2.68 3.40 0.95
CA ARG A 143 -2.99 2.68 2.19
C ARG A 143 -4.21 1.76 2.06
N ILE A 144 -5.03 1.91 1.02
CA ILE A 144 -6.30 1.21 0.89
C ILE A 144 -6.05 -0.16 0.24
N PRO A 145 -6.30 -1.27 0.96
CA PRO A 145 -6.12 -2.60 0.38
C PRO A 145 -7.07 -2.83 -0.80
N HIS A 146 -6.63 -3.55 -1.83
CA HIS A 146 -7.46 -3.84 -3.01
C HIS A 146 -8.78 -4.54 -2.67
N ILE A 147 -8.80 -5.42 -1.67
CA ILE A 147 -10.02 -6.09 -1.22
C ILE A 147 -11.06 -5.11 -0.69
N ILE A 148 -10.61 -4.06 0.00
CA ILE A 148 -11.46 -2.99 0.52
C ILE A 148 -11.95 -2.12 -0.64
N MET A 149 -11.08 -1.81 -1.60
CA MET A 149 -11.43 -1.04 -2.80
C MET A 149 -12.48 -1.75 -3.66
N ARG A 150 -12.39 -3.07 -3.81
CA ARG A 150 -13.39 -3.90 -4.50
C ARG A 150 -14.77 -3.82 -3.82
N GLY A 151 -14.80 -3.74 -2.50
CA GLY A 151 -16.04 -3.56 -1.74
C GLY A 151 -16.75 -2.24 -2.06
N THR A 152 -16.01 -1.20 -2.40
CA THR A 152 -16.57 0.12 -2.77
C THR A 152 -16.87 0.24 -4.27
N LEU A 153 -15.94 -0.16 -5.13
CA LEU A 153 -16.01 0.05 -6.58
C LEU A 153 -16.66 -1.11 -7.36
N GLY A 154 -16.92 -2.24 -6.69
CA GLY A 154 -17.47 -3.45 -7.28
C GLY A 154 -16.42 -4.36 -7.93
N ALA A 155 -16.88 -5.44 -8.56
CA ALA A 155 -16.02 -6.54 -9.05
C ALA A 155 -15.01 -6.15 -10.16
N GLN A 156 -15.16 -4.98 -10.78
CA GLN A 156 -14.34 -4.51 -11.90
C GLN A 156 -13.02 -3.84 -11.46
N THR A 157 -12.63 -3.94 -10.18
CA THR A 157 -11.32 -3.47 -9.73
C THR A 157 -10.20 -4.36 -10.25
N ASN A 158 -9.22 -3.75 -10.91
CA ASN A 158 -8.06 -4.42 -11.48
C ASN A 158 -6.77 -4.16 -10.68
N GLY A 159 -6.86 -3.43 -9.58
CA GLY A 159 -5.74 -3.03 -8.75
C GLY A 159 -4.80 -2.04 -9.44
N ARG A 160 -5.34 -1.21 -10.33
CA ARG A 160 -4.57 -0.24 -11.14
C ARG A 160 -4.88 1.19 -10.71
N ASN A 161 -4.07 2.14 -11.16
CA ASN A 161 -4.31 3.58 -10.95
C ASN A 161 -5.70 4.04 -11.38
N ASP A 162 -6.32 3.36 -12.35
CA ASP A 162 -7.68 3.63 -12.79
C ASP A 162 -8.72 3.42 -11.67
N ASP A 163 -8.49 2.48 -10.75
CA ASP A 163 -9.37 2.25 -9.60
C ASP A 163 -9.29 3.40 -8.60
N TYR A 164 -8.09 3.96 -8.38
CA TYR A 164 -7.92 5.15 -7.56
C TYR A 164 -8.65 6.36 -8.16
N GLN A 165 -8.55 6.56 -9.46
CA GLN A 165 -9.26 7.67 -10.12
C GLN A 165 -10.78 7.51 -10.02
N ARG A 166 -11.30 6.27 -10.14
CA ARG A 166 -12.73 5.98 -9.94
C ARG A 166 -13.18 6.26 -8.51
N LEU A 167 -12.37 5.89 -7.51
CA LEU A 167 -12.66 6.17 -6.10
C LEU A 167 -12.69 7.68 -5.81
N VAL A 168 -11.73 8.42 -6.36
CA VAL A 168 -11.67 9.88 -6.22
C VAL A 168 -12.84 10.56 -6.92
N ALA A 169 -13.25 10.09 -8.11
CA ALA A 169 -14.43 10.61 -8.79
C ALA A 169 -15.71 10.41 -7.96
N MET A 170 -15.90 9.21 -7.40
CA MET A 170 -17.01 8.93 -6.48
C MET A 170 -16.99 9.85 -5.25
N ALA A 171 -15.82 10.02 -4.61
CA ALA A 171 -15.68 10.90 -3.45
C ALA A 171 -16.05 12.35 -3.76
N VAL A 172 -15.62 12.86 -4.91
CA VAL A 172 -15.95 14.22 -5.37
C VAL A 172 -17.44 14.37 -5.66
N GLU A 173 -18.05 13.39 -6.34
CA GLU A 173 -19.47 13.41 -6.68
C GLU A 173 -20.35 13.39 -5.43
N GLU A 174 -20.04 12.54 -4.46
CA GLU A 174 -20.79 12.45 -3.20
C GLU A 174 -20.62 13.70 -2.33
N LEU A 175 -19.38 14.21 -2.19
CA LEU A 175 -19.14 15.46 -1.45
C LEU A 175 -19.82 16.67 -2.11
N ALA A 176 -19.96 16.69 -3.43
CA ALA A 176 -20.64 17.77 -4.14
C ALA A 176 -22.17 17.77 -3.91
N VAL A 177 -22.75 16.64 -3.53
CA VAL A 177 -24.17 16.51 -3.15
C VAL A 177 -24.39 16.98 -1.71
N ASP A 178 -23.47 16.69 -0.80
CA ASP A 178 -23.59 17.09 0.62
C ASP A 178 -23.34 18.59 0.88
N HIS A 179 -22.78 19.32 -0.09
CA HIS A 179 -22.46 20.75 -0.01
C HIS A 179 -23.40 21.68 -0.80
N ASN A 180 -24.48 21.14 -1.42
CA ASN A 180 -25.54 21.90 -2.08
C ASN A 180 -26.88 21.74 -1.34
#